data_AF-A0A2R7S954-F1
#
_entry.id   AF-A0A2R7S954-F1
#
_cell.length_a   1.000
_cell.length_b   1.000
_cell.length_c   1.000
_cell.angle_alpha   90.00
_cell.angle_beta   90.00
_cell.angle_gamma   90.00
#
_symmetry.space_group_name_H-M   'P 1'
#
loop_
_entity.id
_entity.type
_entity.pdbx_description
1 polymer ?
#
loop_
_entity_poly.entity_id
_entity_poly.type
_entity_poly.pdbx_seq_one_letter_code
_entity_poly.pdbx_strand_id
1 'polypeptide(L)'
;MIAWAQRWLTHIENRIAYERAMLGEQGGLKAEGLDIQVGGRVRLNGGNEWLAVERVTKREGAIISLTTNARYGKTRGIEEIAEYREPTAEEAATVKAAKKLPPLCNYPGEGFHAMTKAEWDATHTDYKGSRELGQGAQRPGGYRPDIKAALQAGEQHGRHRVRSVVRAHGLVAVYLTDSKRTDPPKAEAGQVEPVQ
;
A
#
# COMPACT_ATOMS: atom_id res chain seq x y z
N MET A 1 48.68 20.15 -30.90
CA MET A 1 47.27 19.75 -30.63
C MET A 1 47.00 19.43 -29.16
N ILE A 2 47.98 18.98 -28.37
CA ILE A 2 47.79 18.49 -26.99
C ILE A 2 47.52 19.63 -25.97
N ALA A 3 48.16 20.81 -26.13
CA ALA A 3 48.03 21.93 -25.19
C ALA A 3 46.63 22.58 -25.15
N TRP A 4 45.89 22.57 -26.27
CA TRP A 4 44.51 23.08 -26.31
C TRP A 4 43.57 22.15 -25.54
N ALA A 5 43.73 20.83 -25.71
CA ALA A 5 42.94 19.83 -25.00
C ALA A 5 43.18 19.91 -23.48
N GLN A 6 44.43 20.10 -23.04
CA GLN A 6 44.74 20.27 -21.62
C GLN A 6 44.13 21.53 -21.01
N ARG A 7 44.15 22.67 -21.73
CA ARG A 7 43.47 23.89 -21.25
C ARG A 7 41.98 23.69 -21.06
N TRP A 8 41.34 22.96 -21.97
CA TRP A 8 39.92 22.61 -21.84
C TRP A 8 39.66 21.64 -20.69
N LEU A 9 40.52 20.64 -20.49
CA LEU A 9 40.41 19.71 -19.37
C LEU A 9 40.44 20.48 -18.04
N THR A 10 41.44 21.34 -17.85
CA THR A 10 41.58 22.17 -16.64
C THR A 10 40.38 23.10 -16.45
N HIS A 11 39.84 23.67 -17.53
CA HIS A 11 38.64 24.50 -17.45
C HIS A 11 37.41 23.71 -16.96
N ILE A 12 37.19 22.50 -17.48
CA ILE A 12 36.08 21.64 -17.07
C ILE A 12 36.26 21.15 -15.64
N GLU A 13 37.48 20.77 -15.24
CA GLU A 13 37.79 20.37 -13.86
C GLU A 13 37.50 21.50 -12.86
N ASN A 14 37.92 22.73 -13.17
CA ASN A 14 37.64 23.89 -12.34
C ASN A 14 36.13 24.19 -12.25
N ARG A 15 35.40 24.03 -13.36
CA ARG A 15 33.94 24.20 -13.38
C ARG A 15 33.24 23.16 -12.52
N ILE A 16 33.62 21.89 -12.64
CA ILE A 16 33.08 20.81 -11.82
C ILE A 16 33.40 21.04 -10.33
N ALA A 17 34.62 21.49 -10.02
CA ALA A 17 35.01 21.79 -8.65
C ALA A 17 34.17 22.93 -8.05
N TYR A 18 33.95 24.01 -8.81
CA TYR A 18 33.09 25.11 -8.41
C TYR A 18 31.64 24.66 -8.22
N GLU A 19 31.07 23.93 -9.18
CA GLU A 19 29.69 23.41 -9.09
C GLU A 19 29.52 22.48 -7.88
N ARG A 20 30.50 21.63 -7.58
CA ARG A 20 30.52 20.78 -6.37
C ARG A 20 30.63 21.59 -5.08
N ALA A 21 31.45 22.63 -5.05
CA ALA A 21 31.57 23.51 -3.89
C ALA A 21 30.24 24.23 -3.61
N MET A 22 29.59 24.75 -4.66
CA MET A 22 28.27 25.41 -4.55
C MET A 22 27.17 24.44 -4.10
N LEU A 23 27.21 23.18 -4.55
CA LEU A 23 26.31 22.12 -4.07
C LEU A 23 26.57 21.75 -2.61
N GLY A 24 27.84 21.71 -2.18
CA GLY A 24 28.22 21.45 -0.79
C GLY A 24 27.80 22.58 0.16
N GLU A 25 27.82 23.83 -0.30
CA GLU A 25 27.37 25.01 0.48
C GLU A 25 25.84 25.09 0.61
N GLN A 26 25.06 24.47 -0.28
CA GLN A 26 23.60 24.46 -0.18
C GLN A 26 23.04 23.58 0.95
N GLY A 27 23.90 22.82 1.65
CA GLY A 27 23.51 21.94 2.75
C GLY A 27 22.69 20.75 2.24
N GLY A 28 22.92 19.56 2.81
CA GLY A 28 22.11 18.39 2.51
C GLY A 28 20.62 18.64 2.74
N LEU A 29 19.76 17.79 2.18
CA LEU A 29 18.32 17.93 2.41
C LEU A 29 18.08 17.89 3.92
N LYS A 30 17.20 18.74 4.46
CA LYS A 30 16.98 18.83 5.92
C LYS A 30 16.56 17.50 6.56
N ALA A 31 15.98 16.60 5.77
CA ALA A 31 15.60 15.26 6.19
C ALA A 31 16.61 14.16 5.82
N GLU A 32 17.71 14.52 5.15
CA GLU A 32 18.82 13.62 4.85
C GLU A 32 19.50 13.20 6.16
N GLY A 33 19.44 11.91 6.48
CA GLY A 33 19.97 11.35 7.74
C GLY A 33 18.92 11.07 8.83
N LEU A 34 17.66 11.47 8.64
CA LEU A 34 16.58 11.08 9.55
C LEU A 34 16.12 9.63 9.22
N ASP A 35 16.16 8.71 10.19
CA ASP A 35 15.55 7.39 10.04
C ASP A 35 14.03 7.49 10.26
N ILE A 36 13.33 7.91 9.22
CA ILE A 36 11.87 8.07 9.27
C ILE A 36 11.20 6.69 9.32
N GLN A 37 10.42 6.47 10.37
CA GLN A 37 9.69 5.23 10.62
C GLN A 37 8.19 5.35 10.32
N VAL A 38 7.58 4.21 9.98
CA VAL A 38 6.12 4.08 9.80
C VAL A 38 5.41 4.36 11.13
N GLY A 39 4.37 5.18 11.09
CA GLY A 39 3.64 5.67 12.27
C GLY A 39 4.18 6.98 12.82
N GLY A 40 5.34 7.46 12.37
CA GLY A 40 5.85 8.78 12.75
C GLY A 40 5.03 9.90 12.09
N ARG A 41 5.27 11.14 12.51
CA ARG A 41 4.64 12.32 11.91
C ARG A 41 5.69 13.19 11.21
N VAL A 42 5.37 13.61 9.99
CA VAL A 42 6.22 14.50 9.18
C VAL A 42 5.48 15.80 8.90
N ARG A 43 6.20 16.92 8.96
CA ARG A 43 5.71 18.22 8.51
C ARG A 43 6.40 18.58 7.20
N LEU A 44 5.62 19.03 6.21
CA LEU A 44 6.15 19.40 4.90
C LEU A 44 6.70 20.83 4.89
N ASN A 45 7.62 21.11 3.96
CA ASN A 45 8.14 22.44 3.68
C ASN A 45 6.98 23.33 3.17
N GLY A 46 6.70 24.42 3.90
CA GLY A 46 5.58 25.32 3.61
C GLY A 46 4.20 24.80 4.04
N GLY A 47 4.12 23.61 4.66
CA GLY A 47 2.90 23.05 5.22
C GLY A 47 2.81 23.27 6.73
N ASN A 48 1.62 23.62 7.23
CA ASN A 48 1.36 23.73 8.67
C ASN A 48 0.78 22.44 9.29
N GLU A 49 0.55 21.40 8.48
CA GLU A 49 -0.07 20.15 8.92
C GLU A 49 0.98 19.07 9.20
N TRP A 50 0.80 18.38 10.33
CA TRP A 50 1.54 17.16 10.67
C TRP A 50 0.85 15.95 10.07
N LEU A 51 1.53 15.29 9.15
CA LEU A 51 1.02 14.14 8.43
C LEU A 51 1.57 12.84 8.99
N ALA A 52 0.71 11.85 9.20
CA ALA A 52 1.12 10.52 9.65
C ALA A 52 1.77 9.75 8.49
N VAL A 53 2.92 9.13 8.75
CA VAL A 53 3.66 8.32 7.78
C VAL A 53 3.03 6.93 7.73
N GLU A 54 2.39 6.61 6.60
CA GLU A 54 1.81 5.29 6.36
C GLU A 54 2.86 4.31 5.83
N ARG A 55 3.72 4.73 4.89
CA ARG A 55 4.71 3.88 4.22
C ARG A 55 6.01 4.63 4.00
N VAL A 56 7.13 3.93 4.12
CA VAL A 56 8.46 4.42 3.79
C VAL A 56 9.02 3.56 2.65
N THR A 57 9.50 4.20 1.58
CA THR A 57 10.14 3.52 0.45
C THR A 57 11.64 3.78 0.51
N LYS A 58 12.44 2.71 0.60
CA LYS A 58 13.90 2.76 0.63
C LYS A 58 14.49 2.09 -0.62
N ARG A 59 15.62 2.60 -1.12
CA ARG A 59 16.46 1.96 -2.14
C ARG A 59 17.90 2.09 -1.70
N GLU A 60 18.65 0.99 -1.75
CA GLU A 60 20.08 0.98 -1.35
C GLU A 60 20.30 1.55 0.07
N GLY A 61 19.33 1.37 0.97
CA GLY A 61 19.37 1.88 2.35
C GLY A 61 18.90 3.32 2.53
N ALA A 62 18.86 4.14 1.47
CA ALA A 62 18.38 5.52 1.51
C ALA A 62 16.86 5.62 1.31
N ILE A 63 16.22 6.55 2.00
CA ILE A 63 14.79 6.84 1.84
C ILE A 63 14.60 7.65 0.55
N ILE A 64 13.77 7.15 -0.37
CA ILE A 64 13.40 7.87 -1.60
C ILE A 64 12.13 8.68 -1.39
N SER A 65 11.10 8.06 -0.83
CA SER A 65 9.78 8.68 -0.70
C SER A 65 8.99 8.10 0.45
N LEU A 66 8.06 8.91 0.95
CA LEU A 66 7.10 8.57 1.97
C LEU A 66 5.68 8.57 1.40
N THR A 67 4.80 7.74 1.95
CA THR A 67 3.36 7.87 1.72
C THR A 67 2.71 8.31 3.04
N THR A 68 1.99 9.43 3.00
CA THR A 68 1.33 10.04 4.15
C THR A 68 -0.19 9.95 4.07
N ASN A 69 -0.87 10.25 5.19
CA ASN A 69 -2.32 10.31 5.28
C ASN A 69 -2.96 11.57 4.63
N ALA A 70 -2.21 12.36 3.85
CA ALA A 70 -2.71 13.57 3.21
C ALA A 70 -3.92 13.28 2.28
N ARG A 71 -4.84 14.24 2.16
CA ARG A 71 -5.99 14.11 1.25
C ARG A 71 -5.56 14.02 -0.22
N TYR A 72 -4.58 14.84 -0.61
CA TYR A 72 -4.03 14.91 -1.96
C TYR A 72 -2.50 14.81 -1.94
N GLY A 73 -1.92 14.24 -3.00
CA GLY A 73 -0.46 14.05 -3.09
C GLY A 73 0.07 13.25 -1.90
N LYS A 74 -0.39 12.00 -1.73
CA LYS A 74 0.03 11.17 -0.58
C LYS A 74 1.50 10.80 -0.62
N THR A 75 2.08 10.68 -1.81
CA THR A 75 3.50 10.38 -1.99
C THR A 75 4.30 11.67 -1.89
N ARG A 76 5.28 11.71 -0.99
CA ARG A 76 6.15 12.86 -0.71
C ARG A 76 7.60 12.49 -0.87
N GLY A 77 8.36 13.34 -1.54
CA GLY A 77 9.82 13.22 -1.59
C GLY A 77 10.45 13.57 -0.25
N ILE A 78 11.69 13.14 -0.04
CA ILE A 78 12.45 13.45 1.19
C ILE A 78 12.79 14.94 1.29
N GLU A 79 12.96 15.59 0.14
CA GLU A 79 13.19 17.03 -0.03
C GLU A 79 12.02 17.90 0.44
N GLU A 80 10.80 17.34 0.46
CA GLU A 80 9.61 18.05 0.91
C GLU A 80 9.48 18.08 2.44
N ILE A 81 10.33 17.36 3.19
CA ILE A 81 10.17 17.19 4.64
C ILE A 81 10.94 18.27 5.38
N ALA A 82 10.24 19.02 6.23
CA ALA A 82 10.81 20.08 7.06
C ALA A 82 11.18 19.57 8.46
N GLU A 83 10.28 18.80 9.08
CA GLU A 83 10.40 18.33 10.45
C GLU A 83 9.85 16.91 10.59
N TYR A 84 10.42 16.13 11.52
CA TYR A 84 10.01 14.76 11.82
C TYR A 84 9.81 14.58 13.32
N ARG A 85 8.78 13.81 13.68
CA ARG A 85 8.51 13.32 15.03
C ARG A 85 8.42 11.81 15.01
N GLU A 86 9.19 11.18 15.89
CA GLU A 86 9.20 9.72 16.04
C GLU A 86 7.82 9.16 16.37
N PRO A 87 7.49 7.95 15.87
CA PRO A 87 6.25 7.27 16.23
C PRO A 87 6.20 7.00 17.73
N THR A 88 5.08 7.28 18.35
CA THR A 88 4.73 6.57 19.59
C THR A 88 4.46 5.10 19.25
N ALA A 89 4.77 4.17 20.17
CA ALA A 89 4.60 2.73 19.93
C ALA A 89 3.15 2.37 19.52
N GLU A 90 2.17 3.11 20.05
CA GLU A 90 0.75 2.99 19.74
C GLU A 90 0.43 3.46 18.32
N GLU A 91 0.99 4.58 17.86
CA GLU A 91 0.80 5.08 16.49
C GLU A 91 1.42 4.14 15.44
N ALA A 92 2.61 3.59 15.71
CA ALA A 92 3.20 2.59 14.84
C ALA A 92 2.37 1.29 14.79
N ALA A 93 1.84 0.86 15.94
CA ALA A 93 0.99 -0.33 16.02
C ALA A 93 -0.36 -0.13 15.32
N THR A 94 -1.01 1.02 15.47
CA THR A 94 -2.30 1.33 14.82
C THR A 94 -2.17 1.41 13.31
N VAL A 95 -1.12 2.05 12.77
CA VAL A 95 -0.88 2.08 11.31
C VAL A 95 -0.59 0.67 10.76
N LYS A 96 0.18 -0.14 11.49
CA LYS A 96 0.44 -1.54 11.11
C LYS A 96 -0.85 -2.38 11.15
N ALA A 97 -1.68 -2.20 12.18
CA ALA A 97 -2.95 -2.91 12.32
C ALA A 97 -3.93 -2.53 11.20
N ALA A 98 -4.06 -1.24 10.88
CA ALA A 98 -4.93 -0.74 9.82
C ALA A 98 -4.56 -1.29 8.43
N LYS A 99 -3.27 -1.58 8.20
CA LYS A 99 -2.78 -2.16 6.93
C LYS A 99 -2.93 -3.67 6.84
N LYS A 100 -3.25 -4.36 7.93
CA LYS A 100 -3.39 -5.81 7.92
C LYS A 100 -4.63 -6.18 7.12
N LEU A 101 -4.40 -6.79 5.96
CA LEU A 101 -5.48 -7.30 5.12
C LEU A 101 -6.27 -8.39 5.87
N PRO A 102 -7.60 -8.48 5.68
CA PRO A 102 -8.38 -9.58 6.23
C PRO A 102 -7.85 -10.94 5.76
N PRO A 103 -8.05 -12.01 6.55
CA PRO A 103 -7.55 -13.34 6.21
C PRO A 103 -8.12 -13.82 4.87
N LEU A 104 -7.27 -14.46 4.06
CA LEU A 104 -7.69 -15.10 2.81
C LEU A 104 -8.19 -16.51 3.10
N CYS A 105 -9.49 -16.72 2.92
CA CYS A 105 -10.18 -17.97 3.22
C CYS A 105 -10.48 -18.77 1.95
N ASN A 106 -10.44 -20.09 2.08
CA ASN A 106 -10.72 -21.06 1.03
C ASN A 106 -11.75 -22.07 1.56
N TYR A 107 -13.02 -21.80 1.30
CA TYR A 107 -14.13 -22.63 1.74
C TYR A 107 -15.17 -22.75 0.60
N PRO A 108 -15.92 -23.86 0.56
CA PRO A 108 -17.05 -23.98 -0.35
C PRO A 108 -18.23 -23.14 0.17
N GLY A 109 -18.86 -22.38 -0.73
CA GLY A 109 -20.04 -21.58 -0.42
C GLY A 109 -21.04 -21.62 -1.57
N GLU A 110 -22.30 -21.26 -1.30
CA GLU A 110 -23.30 -21.13 -2.34
C GLU A 110 -22.88 -20.08 -3.38
N GLY A 111 -22.93 -20.42 -4.66
CA GLY A 111 -22.49 -19.55 -5.75
C GLY A 111 -20.97 -19.48 -5.96
N PHE A 112 -20.16 -20.26 -5.25
CA PHE A 112 -18.72 -20.33 -5.47
C PHE A 112 -18.40 -21.25 -6.65
N HIS A 113 -17.45 -20.85 -7.48
CA HIS A 113 -16.93 -21.69 -8.54
C HIS A 113 -15.80 -22.57 -8.01
N ALA A 114 -16.00 -23.89 -8.07
CA ALA A 114 -14.97 -24.86 -7.79
C ALA A 114 -14.00 -24.95 -8.97
N MET A 115 -12.71 -24.79 -8.71
CA MET A 115 -11.64 -24.99 -9.70
C MET A 115 -10.36 -25.50 -9.03
N THR A 116 -9.45 -26.07 -9.81
CA THR A 116 -8.14 -26.49 -9.31
C THR A 116 -7.17 -25.31 -9.23
N LYS A 117 -6.12 -25.44 -8.42
CA LYS A 117 -5.04 -24.45 -8.33
C LYS A 117 -4.32 -24.29 -9.67
N ALA A 118 -4.14 -25.37 -10.42
CA ALA A 118 -3.52 -25.32 -11.74
C ALA A 118 -4.33 -24.45 -12.73
N GLU A 119 -5.65 -24.63 -12.77
CA GLU A 119 -6.55 -23.80 -13.59
C GLU A 119 -6.56 -22.34 -13.13
N TRP A 120 -6.52 -22.10 -11.82
CA TRP A 120 -6.42 -20.75 -11.26
C TRP A 120 -5.10 -20.07 -11.64
N ASP A 121 -3.99 -20.79 -11.57
CA ASP A 121 -2.66 -20.28 -11.92
C ASP A 121 -2.55 -20.01 -13.43
N ALA A 122 -3.16 -20.86 -14.26
CA ALA A 122 -3.28 -20.66 -15.71
C ALA A 122 -4.17 -19.47 -16.11
N THR A 123 -5.13 -19.08 -15.25
CA THR A 123 -5.98 -17.92 -15.51
C THR A 123 -5.14 -16.64 -15.49
N HIS A 124 -5.32 -15.77 -16.49
CA HIS A 124 -4.58 -14.51 -16.59
C HIS A 124 -4.84 -13.58 -15.39
N THR A 125 -3.83 -12.81 -14.98
CA THR A 125 -3.88 -11.96 -13.77
C THR A 125 -5.00 -10.93 -13.80
N ASP A 126 -5.38 -10.42 -14.98
CA ASP A 126 -6.48 -9.45 -15.10
C ASP A 126 -7.86 -10.07 -14.88
N TYR A 127 -7.97 -11.39 -15.04
CA TYR A 127 -9.22 -12.13 -14.88
C TYR A 127 -9.34 -12.79 -13.51
N LYS A 128 -8.32 -12.67 -12.64
CA LYS A 128 -8.30 -13.27 -11.30
C LYS A 128 -7.89 -12.25 -10.24
N GLY A 129 -8.36 -12.45 -9.01
CA GLY A 129 -8.04 -11.54 -7.92
C GLY A 129 -8.58 -12.01 -6.58
N SER A 130 -8.72 -11.06 -5.67
CA SER A 130 -9.33 -11.28 -4.36
C SER A 130 -10.32 -10.17 -4.02
N ARG A 131 -11.38 -10.52 -3.30
CA ARG A 131 -12.39 -9.57 -2.79
C ARG A 131 -12.69 -9.85 -1.34
N GLU A 132 -13.15 -8.83 -0.62
CA GLU A 132 -13.62 -8.98 0.75
C GLU A 132 -15.08 -9.48 0.77
N LEU A 133 -15.40 -10.35 1.72
CA LEU A 133 -16.72 -10.88 2.03
C LEU A 133 -16.92 -10.95 3.55
N GLY A 134 -18.17 -11.10 3.97
CA GLY A 134 -18.56 -11.16 5.37
C GLY A 134 -18.94 -9.83 6.00
N GLN A 135 -19.34 -9.91 7.25
CA GLN A 135 -19.77 -8.75 8.03
C GLN A 135 -18.61 -7.75 8.16
N GLY A 136 -18.86 -6.49 7.75
CA GLY A 136 -17.84 -5.43 7.74
C GLY A 136 -16.89 -5.46 6.53
N ALA A 137 -17.19 -6.24 5.49
CA ALA A 137 -16.41 -6.23 4.25
C ALA A 137 -16.50 -4.89 3.51
N GLN A 138 -15.35 -4.37 3.08
CA GLN A 138 -15.32 -3.17 2.25
C GLN A 138 -15.59 -3.54 0.78
N ARG A 139 -16.87 -3.47 0.38
CA ARG A 139 -17.31 -3.79 -0.98
C ARG A 139 -17.12 -2.61 -1.95
N PRO A 140 -16.73 -2.86 -3.21
CA PRO A 140 -16.64 -1.82 -4.21
C PRO A 140 -18.02 -1.19 -4.49
N GLY A 141 -18.14 0.13 -4.35
CA GLY A 141 -19.34 0.87 -4.74
C GLY A 141 -19.31 1.36 -6.20
N GLY A 142 -20.48 1.67 -6.74
CA GLY A 142 -20.65 2.31 -8.05
C GLY A 142 -20.38 1.38 -9.24
N TYR A 143 -19.48 1.80 -10.15
CA TYR A 143 -19.25 1.12 -11.44
C TYR A 143 -18.34 -0.13 -11.35
N ARG A 144 -17.73 -0.38 -10.19
CA ARG A 144 -16.82 -1.54 -10.04
C ARG A 144 -17.65 -2.82 -9.84
N PRO A 145 -17.44 -3.86 -10.66
CA PRO A 145 -18.18 -5.11 -10.52
C PRO A 145 -17.82 -5.82 -9.21
N ASP A 146 -18.87 -6.27 -8.53
CA ASP A 146 -18.79 -7.03 -7.30
C ASP A 146 -19.09 -8.52 -7.55
N ILE A 147 -18.81 -9.38 -6.57
CA ILE A 147 -19.10 -10.81 -6.65
C ILE A 147 -20.62 -11.02 -6.75
N LYS A 148 -21.06 -11.62 -7.86
CA LYS A 148 -22.46 -12.03 -8.07
C LYS A 148 -22.84 -13.09 -7.03
N ALA A 149 -24.04 -12.99 -6.46
CA ALA A 149 -24.61 -13.90 -5.45
C ALA A 149 -23.92 -13.96 -4.07
N ALA A 150 -22.94 -13.10 -3.79
CA ALA A 150 -22.16 -13.17 -2.54
C ALA A 150 -22.86 -12.66 -1.27
N LEU A 151 -24.10 -12.17 -1.38
CA LEU A 151 -24.83 -11.55 -0.26
C LEU A 151 -25.23 -12.57 0.81
N GLN A 152 -25.72 -13.76 0.44
CA GLN A 152 -26.38 -14.62 1.43
C GLN A 152 -25.43 -15.58 2.18
N ALA A 153 -24.40 -16.10 1.52
CA ALA A 153 -23.47 -17.04 2.16
C ALA A 153 -22.37 -16.35 3.00
N GLY A 154 -21.98 -15.12 2.63
CA GLY A 154 -20.88 -14.40 3.27
C GLY A 154 -21.26 -13.77 4.61
N GLU A 155 -22.48 -13.26 4.76
CA GLU A 155 -22.95 -12.47 5.92
C GLU A 155 -22.89 -13.24 7.25
N GLN A 156 -22.89 -14.57 7.21
CA GLN A 156 -22.79 -15.42 8.41
C GLN A 156 -21.37 -15.46 9.02
N HIS A 157 -20.40 -14.87 8.32
CA HIS A 157 -18.99 -14.92 8.68
C HIS A 157 -18.41 -13.52 8.90
N GLY A 158 -17.37 -13.43 9.72
CA GLY A 158 -16.64 -12.18 9.96
C GLY A 158 -15.87 -11.73 8.72
N ARG A 159 -15.35 -10.50 8.72
CA ARG A 159 -14.61 -9.92 7.60
C ARG A 159 -13.45 -10.81 7.13
N HIS A 160 -13.52 -11.25 5.89
CA HIS A 160 -12.49 -12.10 5.27
C HIS A 160 -12.33 -11.78 3.78
N ARG A 161 -11.34 -12.39 3.14
CA ARG A 161 -11.11 -12.32 1.69
C ARG A 161 -11.33 -13.67 1.05
N VAL A 162 -11.89 -13.68 -0.15
CA VAL A 162 -11.99 -14.85 -1.02
C VAL A 162 -11.29 -14.59 -2.34
N ARG A 163 -10.91 -15.67 -3.03
CA ARG A 163 -10.44 -15.61 -4.42
C ARG A 163 -11.62 -15.32 -5.33
N SER A 164 -11.37 -14.59 -6.41
CA SER A 164 -12.41 -14.23 -7.37
C SER A 164 -11.92 -14.35 -8.81
N VAL A 165 -12.75 -14.89 -9.71
CA VAL A 165 -12.48 -14.97 -11.14
C VAL A 165 -13.58 -14.27 -11.93
N VAL A 166 -13.23 -13.71 -13.09
CA VAL A 166 -14.22 -13.22 -14.05
C VAL A 166 -14.73 -14.40 -14.88
N ARG A 167 -16.02 -14.72 -14.76
CA ARG A 167 -16.72 -15.74 -15.55
C ARG A 167 -18.15 -15.29 -15.83
N ALA A 168 -18.72 -15.72 -16.95
CA ALA A 168 -20.13 -15.45 -17.31
C ALA A 168 -20.54 -13.97 -17.11
N HIS A 169 -19.72 -13.05 -17.64
CA HIS A 169 -19.95 -11.60 -17.56
C HIS A 169 -20.10 -11.07 -16.13
N GLY A 170 -19.40 -11.66 -15.16
CA GLY A 170 -19.44 -11.25 -13.77
C GLY A 170 -18.24 -11.73 -12.98
N LEU A 171 -18.07 -11.16 -11.78
CA LEU A 171 -17.09 -11.63 -10.83
C LEU A 171 -17.73 -12.73 -9.97
N VAL A 172 -17.03 -13.86 -9.79
CA VAL A 172 -17.52 -15.02 -9.03
C VAL A 172 -16.46 -15.42 -8.01
N ALA A 173 -16.88 -15.80 -6.79
CA ALA A 173 -15.98 -16.32 -5.76
C ALA A 173 -15.44 -17.70 -6.16
N VAL A 174 -14.21 -18.02 -5.77
CA VAL A 174 -13.53 -19.25 -6.14
C VAL A 174 -13.19 -20.08 -4.91
N TYR A 175 -13.53 -21.36 -4.99
CA TYR A 175 -13.08 -22.41 -4.08
C TYR A 175 -12.05 -23.29 -4.80
N LEU A 176 -10.85 -23.40 -4.24
CA LEU A 176 -9.81 -24.28 -4.77
C LEU A 176 -9.95 -25.68 -4.17
N THR A 177 -10.28 -26.66 -5.00
CA THR A 177 -10.62 -28.03 -4.58
C THR A 177 -9.41 -28.85 -4.12
N ASP A 178 -8.23 -28.54 -4.66
CA ASP A 178 -6.94 -29.18 -4.39
C ASP A 178 -6.10 -28.43 -3.33
N SER A 179 -6.62 -27.34 -2.80
CA SER A 179 -5.94 -26.52 -1.79
C SER A 179 -6.54 -26.72 -0.40
N LYS A 180 -5.72 -26.57 0.64
CA LYS A 180 -6.17 -26.70 2.03
C LYS A 180 -7.36 -25.76 2.31
N ARG A 181 -8.39 -26.32 2.95
CA ARG A 181 -9.54 -25.56 3.43
C ARG A 181 -9.12 -24.61 4.54
N THR A 182 -9.53 -23.35 4.42
CA THR A 182 -9.38 -22.33 5.47
C THR A 182 -10.73 -21.66 5.67
N ASP A 183 -11.38 -22.01 6.78
CA ASP A 183 -12.70 -21.50 7.11
C ASP A 183 -12.64 -20.01 7.47
N PRO A 184 -13.72 -19.27 7.17
CA PRO A 184 -13.80 -17.86 7.51
C PRO A 184 -13.96 -17.67 9.03
N PRO A 185 -13.50 -16.52 9.58
CA PRO A 185 -13.69 -16.21 10.97
C PRO A 185 -15.18 -16.15 11.31
N LYS A 186 -15.55 -16.50 12.54
CA LYS A 186 -16.92 -16.34 13.01
C LYS A 186 -17.30 -14.86 12.96
N ALA A 187 -18.53 -14.55 12.55
CA ALA A 187 -19.07 -13.20 12.65
C ALA A 187 -18.99 -12.72 14.11
N GLU A 188 -18.43 -11.53 14.35
CA GLU A 188 -18.42 -10.96 15.69
C GLU A 188 -19.86 -10.57 16.04
N ALA A 189 -20.39 -11.15 17.12
CA ALA A 189 -21.70 -10.81 17.62
C ALA A 189 -21.61 -9.46 18.39
N GLY A 190 -22.01 -8.37 17.74
CA GLY A 190 -22.23 -7.04 18.36
C GLY A 190 -21.90 -5.90 17.39
N GLN A 191 -22.66 -4.82 17.24
CA GLN A 191 -23.76 -4.23 18.00
C GLN A 191 -24.79 -3.70 17.00
N VAL A 192 -26.03 -4.19 17.06
CA VAL A 192 -27.17 -3.47 16.45
C VAL A 192 -27.73 -2.60 17.58
N GLU A 193 -27.21 -1.39 17.73
CA GLU A 193 -27.96 -0.35 18.43
C GLU A 193 -29.10 0.08 17.51
N PRO A 194 -30.38 -0.13 17.88
CA PRO A 194 -31.48 0.47 17.15
C PRO A 194 -31.43 1.98 17.39
N VAL A 195 -31.19 2.75 16.33
CA VAL A 195 -31.41 4.19 16.34
C VAL A 195 -32.90 4.42 16.64
N GLN A 196 -33.20 5.00 17.81
CA GLN A 196 -34.50 5.56 18.14
C GLN A 196 -34.71 6.91 17.47
#